data_AF-A0A3L7TWX7-F1
#
_entry.id   AF-A0A3L7TWX7-F1
#
_cell.length_a   1.000
_cell.length_b   1.000
_cell.length_c   1.000
_cell.angle_alpha   90.00
_cell.angle_beta   90.00
_cell.angle_gamma   90.00
#
_symmetry.space_group_name_H-M   'P 1'
#
loop_
_entity.id
_entity.type
_entity.pdbx_description
1 polymer ?
#
loop_
_entity_poly.entity_id
_entity_poly.type
_entity_poly.pdbx_seq_one_letter_code
_entity_poly.pdbx_strand_id
1 'polypeptide(L)' 'MDPTFAPGELGIVTNLDLRAFDIMGFNSTAVPEPTSVAIFGSGLILLGIRRRKRKISA' A
#
# COMPACT_ATOMS: atom_id res chain seq x y z
N MET A 1 -25.18 1.86 -7.37
CA MET A 1 -24.76 0.45 -7.49
C MET A 1 -25.95 -0.29 -8.05
N ASP A 2 -26.19 -0.08 -9.34
CA ASP A 2 -27.27 -0.75 -10.05
C ASP A 2 -26.71 -2.02 -10.71
N PRO A 3 -27.15 -3.23 -10.29
CA PRO A 3 -26.66 -4.47 -10.87
C PRO A 3 -27.17 -4.72 -12.30
N THR A 4 -28.02 -3.84 -12.84
CA THR A 4 -28.59 -3.96 -14.18
C THR A 4 -27.81 -3.21 -15.26
N PHE A 5 -26.78 -2.43 -14.89
CA PHE A 5 -25.94 -1.73 -15.86
C PHE A 5 -25.23 -2.68 -16.84
N ALA A 6 -25.23 -2.31 -18.11
CA ALA A 6 -24.52 -3.02 -19.16
C ALA A 6 -23.01 -2.70 -19.13
N PRO A 7 -22.15 -3.57 -19.68
CA PRO A 7 -20.72 -3.27 -19.79
C PRO A 7 -20.45 -1.97 -20.55
N GLY A 8 -19.73 -1.05 -19.91
CA GLY A 8 -19.39 0.27 -20.49
C GLY A 8 -20.49 1.33 -20.36
N GLU A 9 -21.63 1.02 -19.75
CA GLU A 9 -22.66 2.00 -19.43
C GLU A 9 -22.17 2.98 -18.36
N LEU A 10 -22.37 4.28 -18.60
CA LEU A 10 -22.02 5.32 -17.64
C LEU A 10 -23.17 5.50 -16.64
N GLY A 11 -22.87 5.27 -15.37
CA GLY A 11 -23.81 5.48 -14.26
C GLY A 11 -23.45 6.68 -13.39
N ILE A 12 -24.43 7.17 -12.63
CA ILE A 12 -24.21 8.21 -11.61
C ILE A 12 -23.90 7.52 -10.27
N VAL A 13 -22.79 7.91 -9.65
CA VAL A 13 -22.47 7.50 -8.27
C VAL A 13 -23.24 8.37 -7.30
N THR A 14 -24.01 7.74 -6.43
CA THR A 14 -24.84 8.40 -5.41
C THR A 14 -24.24 8.29 -4.01
N ASN A 15 -24.77 9.06 -3.05
CA ASN A 15 -24.38 8.94 -1.64
C ASN A 15 -24.69 7.56 -1.03
N LEU A 16 -25.70 6.87 -1.54
CA LEU A 16 -26.03 5.51 -1.10
C LEU A 16 -24.91 4.54 -1.51
N ASP A 17 -24.35 4.75 -2.70
CA ASP A 17 -23.26 3.92 -3.22
C ASP A 17 -21.97 4.11 -2.42
N LEU A 18 -21.65 5.35 -2.04
CA LEU A 18 -20.53 5.65 -1.15
C LEU A 18 -20.68 4.93 0.20
N ARG A 19 -21.86 4.99 0.82
CA ARG A 19 -22.13 4.27 2.06
C ARG A 19 -22.04 2.76 1.89
N ALA A 20 -22.46 2.23 0.74
CA ALA A 20 -22.31 0.81 0.45
C ALA A 20 -20.83 0.42 0.39
N PHE A 21 -19.97 1.22 -0.24
CA PHE A 21 -18.52 1.00 -0.25
C PHE A 21 -17.91 1.03 1.15
N ASP A 22 -18.36 1.94 2.01
CA ASP A 22 -17.90 2.03 3.40
C ASP A 22 -18.28 0.76 4.19
N ILE A 23 -19.54 0.31 4.07
CA ILE A 23 -20.03 -0.91 4.73
C ILE A 23 -19.29 -2.16 4.21
N MET A 24 -19.01 -2.22 2.90
CA MET A 24 -18.22 -3.31 2.31
C MET A 24 -16.75 -3.28 2.72
N GLY A 25 -16.28 -2.20 3.37
CA GLY A 25 -14.89 -2.05 3.78
C GLY A 25 -13.95 -1.86 2.60
N PHE A 26 -14.42 -1.30 1.48
CA PHE A 26 -13.61 -1.06 0.29
C PHE A 26 -12.36 -0.21 0.61
N ASN A 27 -12.50 0.74 1.53
CA ASN A 27 -11.42 1.61 2.00
C ASN A 27 -10.76 1.12 3.31
N SER A 28 -11.09 -0.08 3.80
CA SER A 28 -10.63 -0.58 5.12
C SER A 28 -9.27 -1.28 5.07
N THR A 29 -8.56 -1.26 3.95
CA THR A 29 -7.19 -1.81 3.92
C THR A 29 -6.26 -0.87 4.66
N ALA A 30 -5.94 -1.21 5.91
CA ALA A 30 -4.74 -0.71 6.56
C ALA A 30 -3.56 -1.21 5.72
N VAL A 31 -3.08 -0.37 4.81
CA VAL A 31 -1.82 -0.61 4.10
C VAL A 31 -0.76 -0.61 5.19
N PRO A 32 -0.09 -1.75 5.46
CA PRO A 32 1.01 -1.75 6.42
C PRO A 32 1.99 -0.65 6.04
N GLU A 33 2.52 0.07 7.03
CA GLU A 33 3.57 1.07 6.78
C GLU A 33 4.58 0.51 5.79
N PRO A 34 5.05 1.29 4.80
CA PRO A 34 5.80 0.76 3.67
C PRO A 34 7.05 0.03 4.17
N THR A 35 6.94 -1.30 4.27
CA THR A 35 8.02 -2.21 4.68
C THR A 35 9.22 -2.08 3.75
N SER A 36 9.00 -1.55 2.54
CA SER A 36 10.03 -1.11 1.61
C SER A 36 11.05 -0.18 2.25
N VAL A 37 10.63 0.80 3.07
CA VAL A 37 11.55 1.74 3.74
C VAL A 37 12.36 1.02 4.82
N ALA A 38 11.70 0.16 5.61
CA ALA A 38 12.37 -0.62 6.65
C ALA A 38 13.40 -1.60 6.06
N ILE A 39 13.06 -2.29 4.97
CA ILE A 39 13.96 -3.24 4.29
C ILE A 39 15.10 -2.49 3.61
N PHE A 40 14.81 -1.41 2.89
CA PHE A 40 15.83 -0.63 2.21
C PHE A 40 16.80 0.03 3.21
N GLY A 41 16.25 0.66 4.25
CA GLY A 41 17.02 1.28 5.33
C GLY A 41 17.90 0.27 6.07
N SER A 42 17.35 -0.88 6.46
CA SER A 42 18.13 -1.93 7.13
C SER A 42 19.23 -2.51 6.23
N GLY A 43 18.95 -2.70 4.93
CA GLY A 43 19.95 -3.11 3.94
C GLY A 43 21.12 -2.12 3.84
N LEU A 44 20.83 -0.82 3.76
CA LEU A 44 21.86 0.23 3.73
C LEU A 44 22.69 0.29 5.02
N ILE A 45 22.04 0.16 6.18
CA ILE A 45 22.71 0.12 7.49
C ILE A 45 23.66 -1.08 7.55
N LEU A 46 23.19 -2.28 7.18
CA LEU A 46 24.00 -3.50 7.17
C LEU A 46 25.20 -3.39 6.20
N LEU A 47 25.00 -2.83 5.01
CA LEU A 47 26.08 -2.56 4.06
C LEU A 47 27.09 -1.54 4.61
N GLY A 48 26.62 -0.49 5.27
CA GLY A 48 27.45 0.52 5.93
C GLY A 48 28.32 -0.08 7.05
N ILE A 49 27.72 -0.90 7.92
CA ILE A 49 28.42 -1.63 8.98
C ILE A 49 29.46 -2.59 8.39
N ARG A 50 29.11 -3.35 7.34
CA ARG A 50 30.03 -4.28 6.66
C ARG A 50 31.22 -3.56 6.04
N ARG A 51 31.01 -2.38 5.43
CA ARG A 51 32.10 -1.56 4.88
C ARG A 51 33.03 -1.03 5.96
N ARG A 52 32.51 -0.59 7.12
CA ARG A 52 33.34 -0.12 8.24
C ARG A 52 34.20 -1.24 8.82
N LYS A 53 33.63 -2.43 9.05
CA LYS A 53 34.40 -3.58 9.57
C LYS A 53 35.55 -4.01 8.65
N ARG A 54 35.35 -3.95 7.32
CA ARG A 54 36.40 -4.28 6.35
C ARG A 54 37.59 -3.32 6.36
N LYS A 55 37.37 -2.03 6.69
CA LYS A 55 38.46 -1.05 6.80
C LYS A 55 39.26 -1.14 8.11
N ILE A 56 38.72 -1.78 9.16
CA ILE A 56 39.39 -1.93 10.46
C ILE A 56 40.23 -3.22 10.50
N SER A 57 39.86 -4.23 9.72
CA SER A 57 40.61 -5.51 9.61
C SER A 57 41.69 -5.54 8.50
N ALA A 58 41.92 -4.42 7.81
CA ALA A 58 42.97 -4.26 6.80
C ALA A 58 43.97 -3.20 7.30
#